data_AF-A0A9D6RDX1-F1
#
_entry.id   AF-A0A9D6RDX1-F1
#
_cell.length_a   1.000
_cell.length_b   1.000
_cell.length_c   1.000
_cell.angle_alpha   90.00
_cell.angle_beta   90.00
_cell.angle_gamma   90.00
#
_symmetry.space_group_name_H-M   'P 1'
#
loop_
_entity.id
_entity.type
_entity.pdbx_description
1 polymer ?
#
loop_
_entity_poly.entity_id
_entity_poly.type
_entity_poly.pdbx_seq_one_letter_code
_entity_poly.pdbx_strand_id
1 'polypeptide(L)'
;MTASEKILGHIHSLPDRDLRRMIKREWSRNNRRPQGRILRSAGRVTREWMSWEELLVGTDYDDKIAKLLGRTSMSVARKRQHLGIVGFGHRVVTWTKEMIKVLGKEPDSVVAKRFNISRGTVSIKRRRLNIHYLAQIQRSWTASEDQLLGRYHDEEVARRTGRPLGGVRRRRIILRIENTHSKLPRWTKAELSLLGKVSDIEVAQLTGRARGSIERKRLEMGVAYTGALLHKWTPEDDALLGRLPDEQVAKKLNVSKQAVVHRRCRLGIKITNRRVGRSKEFHLLGKMRDWELAKLSGRTIQSIRGERAINGIPSLTHQMRIWRPDEYKLLGTMPDSETARRLGRTKLAVSIRRKQLGIERFRIRP
;
A
#
# COMPACT_ATOMS: atom_id res chain seq x y z
N MET A 1 -30.34 -5.89 -6.27
CA MET A 1 -29.86 -4.94 -7.30
C MET A 1 -28.40 -5.21 -7.66
N THR A 2 -28.16 -5.61 -8.90
CA THR A 2 -26.80 -5.84 -9.43
C THR A 2 -26.01 -4.53 -9.55
N ALA A 3 -24.67 -4.59 -9.61
CA ALA A 3 -23.84 -3.39 -9.80
C ALA A 3 -24.20 -2.66 -11.11
N SER A 4 -24.55 -3.42 -12.16
CA SER A 4 -25.01 -2.90 -13.45
C SER A 4 -26.34 -2.16 -13.36
N GLU A 5 -27.31 -2.64 -12.57
CA GLU A 5 -28.59 -1.96 -12.34
C GLU A 5 -28.42 -0.62 -11.60
N LYS A 6 -27.50 -0.55 -10.63
CA LYS A 6 -27.19 0.70 -9.91
C LYS A 6 -26.58 1.75 -10.84
N ILE A 7 -25.67 1.33 -11.72
CA ILE A 7 -25.03 2.21 -12.70
C ILE A 7 -26.06 2.71 -13.72
N LEU A 8 -26.89 1.82 -14.27
CA LEU A 8 -27.96 2.20 -15.19
C LEU A 8 -28.97 3.14 -14.53
N GLY A 9 -29.42 2.84 -13.30
CA GLY A 9 -30.31 3.72 -12.53
C GLY A 9 -29.73 5.13 -12.34
N HIS A 10 -28.44 5.22 -12.01
CA HIS A 10 -27.75 6.52 -11.93
C HIS A 10 -27.70 7.23 -13.29
N ILE A 11 -27.35 6.52 -14.38
CA ILE A 11 -27.34 7.09 -15.73
C ILE A 11 -28.72 7.64 -16.10
N HIS A 12 -29.81 6.91 -15.80
CA HIS A 12 -31.18 7.37 -16.07
C HIS A 12 -31.54 8.66 -15.29
N SER A 13 -30.99 8.84 -14.08
CA SER A 13 -31.19 10.01 -13.23
C SER A 13 -30.42 11.27 -13.64
N LEU A 14 -29.48 11.18 -14.58
CA LEU A 14 -28.71 12.34 -15.04
C LEU A 14 -29.62 13.36 -15.75
N PRO A 15 -29.44 14.67 -15.55
CA PRO A 15 -30.30 15.68 -16.16
C PRO A 15 -30.08 15.83 -17.67
N ASP A 16 -28.83 15.73 -18.12
CA ASP A 16 -28.45 15.89 -19.53
C ASP A 16 -28.89 14.69 -20.39
N ARG A 17 -29.74 14.92 -21.40
CA ARG A 17 -30.30 13.88 -22.28
C ARG A 17 -29.27 13.34 -23.28
N ASP A 18 -28.32 14.15 -23.71
CA ASP A 18 -27.32 13.78 -24.72
C ASP A 18 -26.18 13.01 -24.07
N LEU A 19 -25.73 13.46 -22.91
CA LEU A 19 -24.78 12.71 -22.08
C LEU A 19 -25.33 11.33 -21.70
N ARG A 20 -26.62 11.22 -21.36
CA ARG A 20 -27.29 9.93 -21.11
C ARG A 20 -27.24 9.00 -22.32
N ARG A 21 -27.51 9.52 -23.52
CA ARG A 21 -27.45 8.73 -24.76
C ARG A 21 -26.02 8.27 -25.06
N MET A 22 -25.04 9.14 -24.86
CA MET A 22 -23.62 8.83 -25.07
C MET A 22 -23.11 7.75 -24.10
N ILE A 23 -23.39 7.89 -22.80
CA ILE A 23 -22.96 6.90 -21.79
C ILE A 23 -23.63 5.54 -22.07
N LYS A 24 -24.92 5.49 -22.40
CA LYS A 24 -25.61 4.23 -22.73
C LYS A 24 -25.05 3.54 -23.97
N ARG A 25 -24.71 4.32 -25.00
CA ARG A 25 -24.11 3.84 -26.25
C ARG A 25 -22.73 3.23 -26.00
N GLU A 26 -21.90 3.90 -25.19
CA GLU A 26 -20.55 3.41 -24.82
C GLU A 26 -20.59 2.26 -23.81
N TRP A 27 -21.54 2.25 -22.88
CA TRP A 27 -21.79 1.14 -21.98
C TRP A 27 -22.15 -0.13 -22.76
N SER A 28 -23.10 -0.03 -23.70
CA SER A 28 -23.58 -1.17 -24.49
C SER A 28 -22.48 -1.78 -25.38
N ARG A 29 -21.55 -0.96 -25.90
CA ARG A 29 -20.41 -1.43 -26.69
C ARG A 29 -19.36 -2.18 -25.87
N ASN A 30 -19.14 -1.76 -24.63
CA ASN A 30 -18.01 -2.20 -23.82
C ASN A 30 -18.40 -3.20 -22.71
N ASN A 31 -19.68 -3.54 -22.57
CA ASN A 31 -20.19 -4.40 -21.49
C ASN A 31 -19.74 -5.88 -21.56
N ARG A 32 -18.93 -6.27 -22.55
CA ARG A 32 -18.28 -7.60 -22.59
C ARG A 32 -17.18 -7.75 -21.52
N ARG A 33 -16.65 -6.65 -20.96
CA ARG A 33 -15.70 -6.61 -19.83
C ARG A 33 -15.98 -5.39 -18.93
N PRO A 34 -16.95 -5.46 -18.00
CA PRO A 34 -17.43 -4.29 -17.25
C PRO A 34 -16.39 -3.65 -16.31
N GLN A 35 -15.29 -4.34 -16.01
CA GLN A 35 -14.25 -3.85 -15.10
C GLN A 35 -12.95 -3.38 -15.79
N GLY A 36 -12.91 -3.30 -17.12
CA GLY A 36 -11.68 -2.92 -17.84
C GLY A 36 -10.52 -3.90 -17.61
N ARG A 37 -9.33 -3.61 -18.16
CA ARG A 37 -8.12 -4.42 -17.94
C ARG A 37 -7.47 -4.01 -16.63
N ILE A 38 -7.05 -4.99 -15.83
CA ILE A 38 -6.24 -4.76 -14.64
C ILE A 38 -4.77 -4.71 -15.08
N LEU A 39 -4.17 -3.52 -14.99
CA LEU A 39 -2.76 -3.31 -15.21
C LEU A 39 -2.00 -3.52 -13.90
N ARG A 40 -0.84 -4.17 -13.99
CA ARG A 40 0.06 -4.37 -12.85
C ARG A 40 1.41 -3.76 -13.23
N SER A 41 1.73 -2.59 -12.68
CA SER A 41 3.03 -1.94 -12.87
C SER A 41 3.61 -1.53 -11.52
N ALA A 42 4.91 -1.80 -11.33
CA ALA A 42 5.68 -1.40 -10.13
C ALA A 42 4.97 -1.67 -8.78
N GLY A 43 4.35 -2.85 -8.63
CA GLY A 43 3.64 -3.25 -7.40
C GLY A 43 2.29 -2.56 -7.15
N ARG A 44 1.81 -1.71 -8.07
CA ARG A 44 0.47 -1.10 -8.04
C ARG A 44 -0.46 -1.85 -8.99
N VAL A 45 -1.65 -2.18 -8.49
CA VAL A 45 -2.75 -2.72 -9.30
C VAL A 45 -3.60 -1.52 -9.73
N THR A 46 -3.58 -1.18 -11.00
CA THR A 46 -4.37 -0.08 -11.58
C THR A 46 -5.41 -0.65 -12.54
N ARG A 47 -6.65 -0.16 -12.44
CA ARG A 47 -7.74 -0.53 -13.34
C ARG A 47 -7.84 0.53 -14.43
N GLU A 48 -7.73 0.13 -15.69
CA GLU A 48 -7.93 1.02 -16.85
C GLU A 48 -9.29 1.71 -16.78
N TRP A 49 -9.33 2.97 -17.20
CA TRP A 49 -10.58 3.74 -17.30
C TRP A 49 -11.26 3.41 -18.62
N MET A 50 -12.52 3.01 -18.56
CA MET A 50 -13.34 2.83 -19.76
C MET A 50 -13.90 4.19 -20.20
N SER A 51 -14.12 4.37 -21.50
CA SER A 51 -14.73 5.58 -22.08
C SER A 51 -16.03 5.99 -21.34
N TRP A 52 -16.92 5.05 -21.04
CA TRP A 52 -18.15 5.33 -20.29
C TRP A 52 -17.91 5.68 -18.81
N GLU A 53 -16.83 5.19 -18.18
CA GLU A 53 -16.47 5.57 -16.81
C GLU A 53 -15.96 7.01 -16.76
N GLU A 54 -15.21 7.44 -17.78
CA GLU A 54 -14.72 8.81 -17.91
C GLU A 54 -15.87 9.80 -18.09
N LEU A 55 -16.90 9.43 -18.87
CA LEU A 55 -18.10 10.24 -19.06
C LEU A 55 -18.96 10.38 -17.78
N LEU A 56 -18.80 9.47 -16.81
CA LEU A 56 -19.45 9.58 -15.49
C LEU A 56 -18.66 10.45 -14.51
N VAL A 57 -17.37 10.72 -14.76
CA VAL A 57 -16.57 11.53 -13.83
C VAL A 57 -17.02 12.99 -13.89
N GLY A 58 -17.45 13.53 -12.74
CA GLY A 58 -17.91 14.92 -12.62
C GLY A 58 -19.40 15.13 -12.83
N THR A 59 -20.19 14.07 -13.08
CA THR A 59 -21.66 14.13 -13.15
C THR A 59 -22.35 14.08 -11.79
N ASP A 60 -21.61 13.71 -10.74
CA ASP A 60 -22.01 13.65 -9.33
C ASP A 60 -20.77 13.78 -8.44
N TYR A 61 -20.92 13.78 -7.11
CA TYR A 61 -19.80 13.85 -6.18
C TYR A 61 -18.81 12.68 -6.36
N ASP A 62 -17.50 12.97 -6.23
CA ASP A 62 -16.40 12.02 -6.47
C ASP A 62 -16.52 10.74 -5.60
N ASP A 63 -17.12 10.83 -4.41
CA ASP A 63 -17.34 9.69 -3.50
C ASP A 63 -18.50 8.80 -3.93
N LYS A 64 -19.58 9.39 -4.47
CA LYS A 64 -20.74 8.66 -4.99
C LYS A 64 -20.40 7.93 -6.29
N ILE A 65 -19.68 8.60 -7.20
CA ILE A 65 -19.13 7.97 -8.41
C ILE A 65 -18.16 6.85 -8.05
N ALA A 66 -17.29 7.06 -7.06
CA ALA A 66 -16.35 6.03 -6.61
C ALA A 66 -17.06 4.75 -6.12
N LYS A 67 -18.14 4.91 -5.34
CA LYS A 67 -18.98 3.77 -4.88
C LYS A 67 -19.67 3.06 -6.05
N LEU A 68 -20.16 3.80 -7.04
CA LEU A 68 -20.80 3.25 -8.24
C LEU A 68 -19.82 2.45 -9.12
N LEU A 69 -18.58 2.94 -9.26
CA LEU A 69 -17.55 2.32 -10.10
C LEU A 69 -16.73 1.23 -9.39
N GLY A 70 -16.86 1.11 -8.06
CA GLY A 70 -16.00 0.25 -7.24
C GLY A 70 -14.54 0.72 -7.23
N ARG A 71 -14.33 2.05 -7.24
CA ARG A 71 -13.00 2.71 -7.20
C ARG A 71 -12.87 3.50 -5.89
N THR A 72 -11.66 4.02 -5.63
CA THR A 72 -11.46 4.97 -4.51
C THR A 72 -11.85 6.38 -4.93
N SER A 73 -12.36 7.19 -3.99
CA SER A 73 -12.66 8.61 -4.22
C SER A 73 -11.44 9.39 -4.73
N MET A 74 -10.26 9.08 -4.22
CA MET A 74 -8.99 9.64 -4.69
C MET A 74 -8.68 9.29 -6.16
N SER A 75 -9.03 8.07 -6.61
CA SER A 75 -8.87 7.67 -8.01
C SER A 75 -9.78 8.47 -8.93
N VAL A 76 -11.04 8.68 -8.54
CA VAL A 76 -12.01 9.50 -9.29
C VAL A 76 -11.56 10.96 -9.33
N ALA A 77 -11.16 11.53 -8.18
CA ALA A 77 -10.69 12.90 -8.09
C ALA A 77 -9.44 13.16 -8.96
N ARG A 78 -8.48 12.22 -9.00
CA ARG A 78 -7.30 12.34 -9.87
C ARG A 78 -7.66 12.26 -11.35
N LYS A 79 -8.57 11.35 -11.72
CA LYS A 79 -9.02 11.23 -13.12
C LYS A 79 -9.78 12.48 -13.54
N ARG A 80 -10.63 13.01 -12.66
CA ARG A 80 -11.34 14.27 -12.85
C ARG A 80 -10.38 15.45 -13.10
N GLN A 81 -9.34 15.57 -12.28
CA GLN A 81 -8.29 16.58 -12.44
C GLN A 81 -7.53 16.41 -13.76
N HIS A 82 -7.21 15.18 -14.15
CA HIS A 82 -6.53 14.89 -15.42
C HIS A 82 -7.37 15.23 -16.65
N LEU A 83 -8.70 15.03 -16.57
CA LEU A 83 -9.65 15.43 -17.61
C LEU A 83 -9.99 16.93 -17.56
N GLY A 84 -9.41 17.70 -16.63
CA GLY A 84 -9.69 19.13 -16.47
C GLY A 84 -11.10 19.45 -15.96
N ILE A 85 -11.84 18.46 -15.47
CA ILE A 85 -13.24 18.61 -15.05
C ILE A 85 -13.29 19.19 -13.63
N VAL A 86 -14.09 20.23 -13.43
CA VAL A 86 -14.32 20.83 -12.10
C VAL A 86 -15.15 19.85 -11.25
N GLY A 87 -14.87 19.78 -9.94
CA GLY A 87 -15.60 18.88 -9.04
C GLY A 87 -17.10 19.13 -9.09
N PHE A 88 -17.93 18.09 -9.07
CA PHE A 88 -19.38 18.25 -9.02
C PHE A 88 -19.78 19.09 -7.80
N GLY A 89 -20.65 20.08 -8.02
CA GLY A 89 -21.05 21.06 -7.00
C GLY A 89 -20.00 22.15 -6.70
N HIS A 90 -18.77 22.08 -7.25
CA HIS A 90 -17.88 23.24 -7.24
C HIS A 90 -18.41 24.27 -8.24
N ARG A 91 -19.16 25.25 -7.73
CA ARG A 91 -19.39 26.49 -8.48
C ARG A 91 -18.03 27.08 -8.80
N VAL A 92 -17.73 27.29 -10.08
CA VAL A 92 -16.63 28.17 -10.48
C VAL A 92 -16.98 29.55 -9.92
N VAL A 93 -16.37 29.90 -8.80
CA VAL A 93 -16.63 31.17 -8.15
C VAL A 93 -16.05 32.26 -9.04
N THR A 94 -16.92 33.00 -9.69
CA THR A 94 -16.60 34.30 -10.28
C THR A 94 -16.38 35.28 -9.13
N TRP A 95 -15.12 35.63 -8.89
CA TRP A 95 -14.77 36.53 -7.79
C TRP A 95 -15.16 37.96 -8.15
N THR A 96 -16.21 38.48 -7.52
CA THR A 96 -16.61 39.89 -7.68
C THR A 96 -15.66 40.82 -6.90
N LYS A 97 -15.64 42.11 -7.26
CA LYS A 97 -14.87 43.14 -6.54
C LYS A 97 -15.25 43.21 -5.05
N GLU A 98 -16.54 43.02 -4.74
CA GLU A 98 -17.05 42.98 -3.36
C GLU A 98 -16.47 41.79 -2.57
N MET A 99 -16.48 40.60 -3.17
CA MET A 99 -15.94 39.40 -2.54
C MET A 99 -14.45 39.52 -2.25
N ILE A 100 -13.69 40.22 -3.10
CA ILE A 100 -12.26 40.47 -2.87
C ILE A 100 -12.06 41.48 -1.73
N LYS A 101 -12.91 42.51 -1.61
CA LYS A 101 -12.82 43.56 -0.59
C LYS A 101 -13.02 43.03 0.84
N VAL A 102 -13.79 41.97 1.01
CA VAL A 102 -14.05 41.33 2.31
C VAL A 102 -12.98 40.30 2.71
N LEU A 103 -12.19 39.79 1.74
CA LEU A 103 -11.08 38.89 2.05
C LEU A 103 -10.08 39.60 2.96
N GLY A 104 -9.76 38.98 4.09
CA GLY A 104 -8.80 39.51 5.04
C GLY A 104 -9.36 40.44 6.12
N LYS A 105 -10.59 40.96 5.95
CA LYS A 105 -11.32 41.73 6.98
C LYS A 105 -12.15 40.84 7.90
N GLU A 106 -12.75 39.79 7.33
CA GLU A 106 -13.54 38.80 8.05
C GLU A 106 -12.86 37.42 8.00
N PRO A 107 -13.10 36.52 8.98
CA PRO A 107 -12.58 35.16 8.94
C PRO A 107 -13.03 34.42 7.67
N ASP A 108 -12.16 33.55 7.14
CA ASP A 108 -12.46 32.73 5.95
C ASP A 108 -13.77 31.92 6.09
N SER A 109 -14.18 31.58 7.32
CA SER A 109 -15.45 30.89 7.62
C SER A 109 -16.69 31.76 7.50
N VAL A 110 -16.59 33.05 7.84
CA VAL A 110 -17.71 34.01 7.77
C VAL A 110 -17.95 34.38 6.31
N VAL A 111 -16.87 34.70 5.58
CA VAL A 111 -16.91 34.96 4.13
C VAL A 111 -17.47 33.73 3.38
N ALA A 112 -17.04 32.53 3.76
CA ALA A 112 -17.55 31.29 3.18
C ALA A 112 -19.08 31.13 3.34
N LYS A 113 -19.62 31.40 4.54
CA LYS A 113 -21.07 31.33 4.80
C LYS A 113 -21.82 32.43 4.03
N ARG A 114 -21.32 33.66 4.06
CA ARG A 114 -21.95 34.83 3.46
C ARG A 114 -22.15 34.70 1.94
N PHE A 115 -21.17 34.15 1.24
CA PHE A 115 -21.23 33.99 -0.22
C PHE A 115 -21.57 32.57 -0.65
N ASN A 116 -21.94 31.69 0.28
CA ASN A 116 -22.24 30.27 0.05
C ASN A 116 -21.13 29.55 -0.75
N ILE A 117 -19.88 29.72 -0.32
CA ILE A 117 -18.67 29.17 -0.94
C ILE A 117 -17.89 28.34 0.06
N SER A 118 -17.15 27.34 -0.40
CA SER A 118 -16.30 26.55 0.49
C SER A 118 -15.22 27.42 1.16
N ARG A 119 -14.99 27.20 2.47
CA ARG A 119 -13.89 27.83 3.22
C ARG A 119 -12.52 27.62 2.55
N GLY A 120 -12.32 26.46 1.94
CA GLY A 120 -11.10 26.14 1.20
C GLY A 120 -10.89 27.05 -0.01
N THR A 121 -11.95 27.31 -0.78
CA THR A 121 -11.92 28.21 -1.94
C THR A 121 -11.59 29.64 -1.54
N VAL A 122 -12.18 30.13 -0.44
CA VAL A 122 -11.87 31.45 0.14
C VAL A 122 -10.40 31.53 0.57
N SER A 123 -9.92 30.54 1.32
CA SER A 123 -8.53 30.47 1.79
C SER A 123 -7.51 30.38 0.64
N ILE A 124 -7.82 29.67 -0.44
CA ILE A 124 -6.96 29.58 -1.63
C ILE A 124 -6.90 30.92 -2.36
N LYS A 125 -8.06 31.57 -2.61
CA LYS A 125 -8.08 32.88 -3.28
C LYS A 125 -7.35 33.93 -2.45
N ARG A 126 -7.61 33.97 -1.15
CA ARG A 126 -6.95 34.85 -0.19
C ARG A 126 -5.42 34.69 -0.26
N ARG A 127 -4.91 33.45 -0.20
CA ARG A 127 -3.47 33.16 -0.33
C ARG A 127 -2.89 33.54 -1.70
N ARG A 128 -3.65 33.34 -2.79
CA ARG A 128 -3.21 33.72 -4.16
C ARG A 128 -3.09 35.23 -4.36
N LEU A 129 -3.94 36.01 -3.70
CA LEU A 129 -3.87 37.47 -3.70
C LEU A 129 -2.89 38.02 -2.64
N ASN A 130 -2.18 37.14 -1.93
CA ASN A 130 -1.32 37.48 -0.79
C ASN A 130 -2.02 38.33 0.30
N ILE A 131 -3.34 38.17 0.42
CA ILE A 131 -4.13 38.87 1.42
C ILE A 131 -4.08 38.03 2.69
N HIS A 132 -3.61 38.59 3.79
CA HIS A 132 -3.64 37.90 5.07
C HIS A 132 -4.84 38.39 5.88
N TYR A 133 -5.44 37.49 6.66
CA TYR A 133 -6.49 37.88 7.59
C TYR A 133 -5.87 38.74 8.70
N LEU A 134 -6.39 39.96 8.91
CA LEU A 134 -5.78 40.94 9.81
C LEU A 134 -5.64 40.41 11.25
N ALA A 135 -6.59 39.62 11.75
CA ALA A 135 -6.45 39.00 13.07
C ALA A 135 -5.41 37.85 13.11
N GLN A 136 -5.03 37.29 11.95
CA GLN A 136 -3.90 36.36 11.81
C GLN A 136 -2.54 37.08 11.69
N ILE A 137 -2.53 38.37 11.32
CA ILE A 137 -1.35 39.24 11.15
C ILE A 137 -0.84 39.87 12.45
N GLN A 138 -1.17 39.27 13.60
CA GLN A 138 -0.62 39.59 14.92
C GLN A 138 -1.38 40.66 15.71
N ARG A 139 -1.98 40.20 16.82
CA ARG A 139 -1.66 40.88 18.07
C ARG A 139 -0.17 40.61 18.30
N SER A 140 0.70 41.58 18.02
CA SER A 140 2.12 41.48 18.37
C SER A 140 2.23 41.09 19.84
N TRP A 141 3.22 40.27 20.18
CA TRP A 141 3.47 39.97 21.58
C TRP A 141 3.84 41.26 22.28
N THR A 142 3.10 41.59 23.33
CA THR A 142 3.41 42.74 24.18
C THR A 142 4.47 42.33 25.20
N ALA A 143 5.25 43.31 25.69
CA ALA A 143 6.25 43.05 26.72
C ALA A 143 5.63 42.43 28.00
N SER A 144 4.40 42.82 28.34
CA SER A 144 3.64 42.24 29.45
C SER A 144 3.24 40.79 29.21
N GLU A 145 2.90 40.39 27.99
CA GLU A 145 2.64 39.00 27.63
C GLU A 145 3.91 38.15 27.64
N ASP A 146 5.05 38.70 27.19
CA ASP A 146 6.34 38.01 27.22
C ASP A 146 6.80 37.77 28.68
N GLN A 147 6.50 38.68 29.62
CA GLN A 147 6.76 38.48 31.06
C GLN A 147 5.94 37.33 31.69
N LEU A 148 4.83 36.93 31.08
CA LEU A 148 4.05 35.78 31.55
C LEU A 148 4.69 34.44 31.17
N LEU A 149 5.48 34.42 30.09
CA LEU A 149 6.16 33.22 29.61
C LEU A 149 7.28 32.84 30.59
N GLY A 150 7.25 31.61 31.11
CA GLY A 150 8.20 31.12 32.11
C GLY A 150 7.81 31.39 33.56
N ARG A 151 6.93 32.37 33.82
CA ARG A 151 6.32 32.61 35.15
C ARG A 151 5.10 31.73 35.42
N TYR A 152 4.31 31.43 34.39
CA TYR A 152 3.12 30.59 34.47
C TYR A 152 3.17 29.43 33.46
N HIS A 153 2.38 28.38 33.69
CA HIS A 153 2.20 27.29 32.72
C HIS A 153 1.72 27.83 31.36
N ASP A 154 2.16 27.24 30.25
CA ASP A 154 1.71 27.66 28.91
C ASP A 154 0.18 27.67 28.78
N GLU A 155 -0.49 26.72 29.43
CA GLU A 155 -1.95 26.63 29.46
C GLU A 155 -2.59 27.82 30.20
N GLU A 156 -1.96 28.28 31.27
CA GLU A 156 -2.39 29.44 32.04
C GLU A 156 -2.10 30.75 31.28
N VAL A 157 -0.93 30.85 30.65
CA VAL A 157 -0.60 31.97 29.77
C VAL A 157 -1.56 32.03 28.58
N ALA A 158 -1.91 30.88 27.98
CA ALA A 158 -2.91 30.81 26.91
C ALA A 158 -4.28 31.30 27.38
N ARG A 159 -4.71 30.91 28.59
CA ARG A 159 -5.98 31.36 29.18
C ARG A 159 -5.98 32.87 29.46
N ARG A 160 -4.90 33.40 30.05
CA ARG A 160 -4.76 34.82 30.42
C ARG A 160 -4.62 35.75 29.22
N THR A 161 -3.91 35.31 28.17
CA THR A 161 -3.65 36.13 26.98
C THR A 161 -4.71 35.94 25.88
N GLY A 162 -5.57 34.93 26.01
CA GLY A 162 -6.51 34.51 24.96
C GLY A 162 -5.83 33.95 23.71
N ARG A 163 -4.52 33.67 23.78
CA ARG A 163 -3.73 33.16 22.65
C ARG A 163 -3.84 31.65 22.52
N PRO A 164 -3.76 31.09 21.31
CA PRO A 164 -3.71 29.65 21.13
C PRO A 164 -2.45 29.07 21.77
N LEU A 165 -2.60 27.93 22.47
CA LEU A 165 -1.51 27.25 23.20
C LEU A 165 -0.26 26.99 22.34
N GLY A 166 -0.45 26.62 21.07
CA GLY A 166 0.65 26.43 20.12
C GLY A 166 1.42 27.73 19.81
N GLY A 167 0.74 28.88 19.84
CA GLY A 167 1.35 30.20 19.67
C GLY A 167 2.18 30.61 20.88
N VAL A 168 1.68 30.36 22.09
CA VAL A 168 2.39 30.58 23.36
C VAL A 168 3.66 29.73 23.42
N ARG A 169 3.55 28.43 23.13
CA ARG A 169 4.69 27.50 23.04
C ARG A 169 5.74 27.97 22.06
N ARG A 170 5.31 28.41 20.86
CA ARG A 170 6.22 28.90 19.83
C ARG A 170 6.94 30.17 20.28
N ARG A 171 6.24 31.14 20.86
CA ARG A 171 6.86 32.38 21.35
C ARG A 171 7.89 32.10 22.44
N ARG A 172 7.55 31.25 23.41
CA ARG A 172 8.49 30.83 24.47
C ARG A 172 9.76 30.22 23.89
N ILE A 173 9.64 29.35 22.89
CA ILE A 173 10.79 28.73 22.19
C ILE A 173 11.61 29.80 21.45
N ILE A 174 10.97 30.74 20.76
CA ILE A 174 11.67 31.84 20.05
C ILE A 174 12.47 32.70 21.03
N LEU A 175 11.90 33.01 22.19
CA LEU A 175 12.56 33.78 23.25
C LEU A 175 13.54 32.94 24.10
N ARG A 176 13.71 31.65 23.77
CA ARG A 176 14.56 30.69 24.51
C ARG A 176 14.26 30.64 26.01
N ILE A 177 13.02 30.91 26.40
CA ILE A 177 12.58 30.84 27.79
C ILE A 177 12.32 29.36 28.12
N GLU A 178 12.94 28.86 29.19
CA GLU A 178 12.79 27.47 29.60
C GLU A 178 11.38 27.22 30.16
N ASN A 179 10.79 26.06 29.84
CA ASN A 179 9.50 25.68 30.40
C ASN A 179 9.68 25.12 31.82
N THR A 180 9.80 26.01 32.80
CA THR A 180 9.98 25.71 34.23
C THR A 180 8.83 24.89 34.83
N HIS A 181 7.66 24.93 34.20
CA HIS A 181 6.39 24.39 34.66
C HIS A 181 5.83 23.29 33.73
N SER A 182 6.68 22.62 32.95
CA SER A 182 6.20 21.54 32.09
C SER A 182 5.60 20.40 32.93
N LYS A 183 4.45 19.84 32.54
CA LYS A 183 3.87 18.64 33.17
C LYS A 183 4.79 17.42 33.10
N LEU A 184 5.82 17.47 32.24
CA LEU A 184 6.83 16.45 32.15
C LEU A 184 7.87 16.68 33.27
N PRO A 185 8.19 15.67 34.09
CA PRO A 185 9.21 15.79 35.12
C PRO A 185 10.52 16.32 34.53
N ARG A 186 11.25 17.17 35.27
CA ARG A 186 12.59 17.60 34.87
C ARG A 186 13.48 16.38 34.69
N TRP A 187 14.37 16.43 33.70
CA TRP A 187 15.35 15.36 33.51
C TRP A 187 16.33 15.35 34.69
N THR A 188 16.41 14.22 35.39
CA THR A 188 17.36 14.05 36.49
C THR A 188 18.74 13.69 35.94
N LYS A 189 19.81 13.97 36.70
CA LYS A 189 21.18 13.57 36.33
C LYS A 189 21.29 12.05 36.08
N ALA A 190 20.56 11.25 36.86
CA ALA A 190 20.48 9.81 36.67
C ALA A 190 19.84 9.44 35.33
N GLU A 191 18.70 10.02 34.96
CA GLU A 191 18.05 9.79 33.66
C GLU A 191 18.90 10.24 32.48
N LEU A 192 19.60 11.38 32.60
CA LEU A 192 20.50 11.89 31.57
C LEU A 192 21.70 10.95 31.34
N SER A 193 22.17 10.28 32.41
CA SER A 193 23.27 9.31 32.32
C SER A 193 22.89 8.02 31.58
N LEU A 194 21.59 7.72 31.47
CA LEU A 194 21.06 6.56 30.74
C LEU A 194 20.98 6.83 29.23
N LEU A 195 20.82 8.09 28.83
CA LEU A 195 20.72 8.48 27.42
C LEU A 195 22.01 8.12 26.68
N GLY A 196 21.91 7.24 25.67
CA GLY A 196 23.03 6.77 24.86
C GLY A 196 23.67 5.46 25.36
N LYS A 197 23.53 5.10 26.65
CA LYS A 197 24.05 3.84 27.21
C LYS A 197 23.09 2.65 27.04
N VAL A 198 21.80 2.91 27.18
CA VAL A 198 20.70 1.93 27.07
C VAL A 198 19.75 2.33 25.94
N SER A 199 18.96 1.39 25.42
CA SER A 199 18.04 1.69 24.32
C SER A 199 16.97 2.71 24.74
N ASP A 200 16.51 3.56 23.80
CA ASP A 200 15.45 4.54 24.08
C ASP A 200 14.14 3.86 24.57
N ILE A 201 13.99 2.54 24.34
CA ILE A 201 12.88 1.71 24.81
C ILE A 201 13.09 1.30 26.28
N GLU A 202 14.27 0.83 26.64
CA GLU A 202 14.60 0.47 28.03
C GLU A 202 14.62 1.72 28.92
N VAL A 203 15.13 2.86 28.42
CA VAL A 203 15.02 4.14 29.14
C VAL A 203 13.54 4.49 29.36
N ALA A 204 12.67 4.27 28.37
CA ALA A 204 11.24 4.54 28.54
C ALA A 204 10.60 3.65 29.61
N GLN A 205 11.00 2.38 29.70
CA GLN A 205 10.53 1.45 30.72
C GLN A 205 11.06 1.82 32.12
N LEU A 206 12.34 2.18 32.22
CA LEU A 206 12.99 2.53 33.50
C LEU A 206 12.54 3.88 34.06
N THR A 207 12.27 4.85 33.18
CA THR A 207 11.95 6.24 33.58
C THR A 207 10.45 6.56 33.50
N GLY A 208 9.64 5.67 32.92
CA GLY A 208 8.23 5.92 32.64
C GLY A 208 7.97 7.03 31.61
N ARG A 209 9.02 7.54 30.94
CA ARG A 209 8.91 8.62 29.96
C ARG A 209 8.54 8.09 28.59
N ALA A 210 7.81 8.91 27.83
CA ALA A 210 7.50 8.58 26.43
C ALA A 210 8.78 8.49 25.58
N ARG A 211 8.91 7.43 24.78
CA ARG A 211 10.05 7.17 23.87
C ARG A 211 10.46 8.39 23.03
N GLY A 212 9.49 9.10 22.46
CA GLY A 212 9.76 10.30 21.64
C GLY A 212 10.35 11.49 22.42
N SER A 213 10.11 11.55 23.74
CA SER A 213 10.72 12.57 24.60
C SER A 213 12.19 12.24 24.91
N ILE A 214 12.50 10.96 25.07
CA ILE A 214 13.86 10.43 25.23
C ILE A 214 14.68 10.65 23.96
N GLU A 215 14.13 10.27 22.80
CA GLU A 215 14.76 10.49 21.49
C GLU A 215 15.08 11.97 21.27
N ARG A 216 14.11 12.86 21.54
CA ARG A 216 14.32 14.30 21.42
C ARG A 216 15.39 14.81 22.38
N LYS A 217 15.38 14.39 23.66
CA LYS A 217 16.37 14.87 24.64
C LYS A 217 17.79 14.37 24.32
N ARG A 218 17.90 13.12 23.85
CA ARG A 218 19.15 12.53 23.36
C ARG A 218 19.73 13.34 22.20
N LEU A 219 18.89 13.67 21.21
CA LEU A 219 19.29 14.50 20.06
C LEU A 219 19.65 15.94 20.48
N GLU A 220 18.90 16.53 21.41
CA GLU A 220 19.15 17.87 21.97
C GLU A 220 20.50 17.96 22.68
N MET A 221 20.92 16.89 23.36
CA MET A 221 22.23 16.80 24.02
C MET A 221 23.38 16.42 23.09
N GLY A 222 23.12 16.23 21.79
CA GLY A 222 24.14 15.76 20.85
C GLY A 222 24.67 14.37 21.17
N VAL A 223 23.99 13.61 22.03
CA VAL A 223 24.39 12.24 22.37
C VAL A 223 23.95 11.34 21.22
N ALA A 224 24.89 11.08 20.31
CA ALA A 224 24.73 10.02 19.34
C ALA A 224 24.42 8.72 20.09
N TYR A 225 23.48 7.94 19.58
CA TYR A 225 23.23 6.62 20.14
C TYR A 225 24.50 5.78 19.95
N THR A 226 25.31 5.64 20.99
CA THR A 226 26.61 4.98 20.93
C THR A 226 26.38 3.49 20.73
N GLY A 227 26.46 3.05 19.47
CA GLY A 227 26.92 1.72 19.09
C GLY A 227 26.01 0.51 19.36
N ALA A 228 25.00 0.58 20.23
CA ALA A 228 24.26 -0.63 20.63
C ALA A 228 23.09 -1.06 19.71
N LEU A 229 22.77 -0.28 18.65
CA LEU A 229 21.63 -0.51 17.73
C LEU A 229 21.98 -0.18 16.27
N LEU A 230 23.17 0.34 15.99
CA LEU A 230 23.87 -0.04 14.77
C LEU A 230 24.50 -1.39 15.07
N HIS A 231 23.65 -2.41 15.21
CA HIS A 231 24.11 -3.79 15.19
C HIS A 231 25.05 -3.92 14.00
N LYS A 232 26.32 -4.18 14.29
CA LYS A 232 27.37 -4.32 13.29
C LYS A 232 27.10 -5.63 12.57
N TRP A 233 26.33 -5.55 11.49
CA TRP A 233 25.97 -6.68 10.68
C TRP A 233 27.20 -7.47 10.28
N THR A 234 27.31 -8.67 10.81
CA THR A 234 28.33 -9.65 10.43
C THR A 234 27.82 -10.52 9.28
N PRO A 235 28.71 -11.20 8.53
CA PRO A 235 28.29 -12.22 7.56
C PRO A 235 27.38 -13.30 8.17
N GLU A 236 27.56 -13.64 9.45
CA GLU A 236 26.74 -14.58 10.20
C GLU A 236 25.31 -14.05 10.40
N ASP A 237 25.17 -12.75 10.68
CA ASP A 237 23.87 -12.07 10.82
C ASP A 237 23.14 -11.98 9.48
N ASP A 238 23.88 -11.67 8.41
CA ASP A 238 23.35 -11.62 7.05
C ASP A 238 22.88 -13.02 6.58
N ALA A 239 23.51 -14.11 7.06
CA ALA A 239 23.08 -15.49 6.80
C ALA A 239 21.75 -15.86 7.50
N LEU A 240 21.34 -15.13 8.55
CA LEU A 240 20.03 -15.31 9.19
C LEU A 240 18.90 -14.65 8.38
N LEU A 241 19.22 -13.60 7.62
CA LEU A 241 18.27 -12.85 6.80
C LEU A 241 17.74 -13.72 5.66
N GLY A 242 16.42 -13.91 5.60
CA GLY A 242 15.77 -14.77 4.61
C GLY A 242 15.69 -16.26 5.00
N ARG A 243 16.49 -16.71 5.98
CA ARG A 243 16.34 -18.06 6.58
C ARG A 243 15.29 -18.06 7.69
N LEU A 244 15.28 -17.02 8.53
CA LEU A 244 14.32 -16.84 9.60
C LEU A 244 13.39 -15.65 9.31
N PRO A 245 12.17 -15.63 9.85
CA PRO A 245 11.32 -14.45 9.79
C PRO A 245 12.01 -13.25 10.46
N ASP A 246 11.83 -12.04 9.89
CA ASP A 246 12.47 -10.81 10.39
C ASP A 246 12.21 -10.57 11.90
N GLU A 247 11.07 -11.05 12.43
CA GLU A 247 10.72 -10.99 13.86
C GLU A 247 11.63 -11.87 14.74
N GLN A 248 12.00 -13.06 14.28
CA GLN A 248 12.87 -13.98 15.01
C GLN A 248 14.32 -13.52 14.93
N VAL A 249 14.74 -13.01 13.78
CA VAL A 249 16.06 -12.39 13.62
C VAL A 249 16.17 -11.16 14.53
N ALA A 250 15.14 -10.32 14.57
CA ALA A 250 15.09 -9.15 15.44
C ALA A 250 15.28 -9.53 16.93
N LYS A 251 14.58 -10.55 17.40
CA LYS A 251 14.74 -11.07 18.77
C LYS A 251 16.12 -11.67 19.01
N LYS A 252 16.64 -12.45 18.05
CA LYS A 252 17.92 -13.15 18.20
C LYS A 252 19.12 -12.19 18.22
N LEU A 253 19.06 -11.12 17.42
CA LEU A 253 20.12 -10.12 17.31
C LEU A 253 19.90 -8.90 18.22
N ASN A 254 18.82 -8.92 19.01
CA ASN A 254 18.37 -7.79 19.85
C ASN A 254 18.29 -6.46 19.07
N VAL A 255 17.78 -6.51 17.85
CA VAL A 255 17.62 -5.34 16.96
C VAL A 255 16.16 -5.06 16.67
N SER A 256 15.87 -3.83 16.25
CA SER A 256 14.51 -3.52 15.79
C SER A 256 14.19 -4.31 14.52
N LYS A 257 12.94 -4.78 14.41
CA LYS A 257 12.41 -5.40 13.19
C LYS A 257 12.65 -4.55 11.94
N GLN A 258 12.53 -3.23 12.07
CA GLN A 258 12.76 -2.29 10.97
C GLN A 258 14.22 -2.29 10.50
N ALA A 259 15.19 -2.43 11.42
CA ALA A 259 16.60 -2.56 11.07
C ALA A 259 16.87 -3.83 10.24
N VAL A 260 16.28 -4.96 10.65
CA VAL A 260 16.32 -6.23 9.90
C VAL A 260 15.72 -6.07 8.51
N VAL A 261 14.53 -5.48 8.41
CA VAL A 261 13.85 -5.21 7.13
C VAL A 261 14.71 -4.34 6.22
N HIS A 262 15.29 -3.27 6.75
CA HIS A 262 16.14 -2.35 5.99
C HIS A 262 17.42 -3.03 5.50
N ARG A 263 18.11 -3.80 6.36
CA ARG A 263 19.30 -4.57 5.96
C ARG A 263 18.97 -5.60 4.90
N ARG A 264 17.91 -6.38 5.12
CA ARG A 264 17.43 -7.40 4.19
C ARG A 264 17.08 -6.80 2.82
N CYS A 265 16.38 -5.67 2.79
CA CYS A 265 16.07 -4.95 1.56
C CYS A 265 17.32 -4.39 0.87
N ARG A 266 18.31 -3.91 1.63
CA ARG A 266 19.60 -3.42 1.10
C ARG A 266 20.40 -4.54 0.44
N LEU A 267 20.35 -5.75 0.98
CA LEU A 267 20.97 -6.95 0.40
C LEU A 267 20.11 -7.63 -0.68
N GLY A 268 18.92 -7.08 -1.01
CA GLY A 268 18.03 -7.64 -2.02
C GLY A 268 17.37 -8.97 -1.62
N ILE A 269 17.45 -9.37 -0.36
CA ILE A 269 16.93 -10.65 0.14
C ILE A 269 15.41 -10.53 0.29
N LYS A 270 14.63 -11.34 -0.45
CA LYS A 270 13.17 -11.39 -0.31
C LYS A 270 12.81 -12.42 0.76
N ILE A 271 11.93 -12.07 1.70
CA ILE A 271 11.34 -13.07 2.61
C ILE A 271 10.48 -13.99 1.76
N THR A 272 10.93 -15.21 1.56
CA THR A 272 10.07 -16.28 1.07
C THR A 272 9.19 -16.69 2.25
N ASN A 273 8.04 -16.02 2.39
CA ASN A 273 7.05 -16.24 3.45
C ASN A 273 6.32 -17.60 3.33
N ARG A 274 6.99 -18.63 2.82
CA ARG A 274 6.52 -20.01 2.82
C ARG A 274 7.55 -20.82 3.57
N ARG A 275 7.11 -21.50 4.63
CA ARG A 275 7.79 -22.70 5.12
C ARG A 275 8.14 -23.58 3.92
N VAL A 276 9.37 -23.49 3.45
CA VAL A 276 9.98 -24.51 2.61
C VAL A 276 11.11 -25.07 3.45
N GLY A 277 10.73 -25.83 4.47
CA GLY A 277 11.61 -26.90 4.90
C GLY A 277 11.83 -27.76 3.65
N ARG A 278 13.08 -27.95 3.27
CA ARG A 278 13.48 -28.91 2.24
C ARG A 278 12.76 -30.23 2.57
N SER A 279 11.76 -30.64 1.78
CA SER A 279 10.97 -31.84 2.09
C SER A 279 11.91 -33.04 2.13
N LYS A 280 11.68 -34.00 3.04
CA LYS A 280 12.42 -35.28 3.05
C LYS A 280 12.33 -35.98 1.69
N GLU A 281 11.25 -35.74 0.94
CA GLU A 281 11.03 -36.29 -0.41
C GLU A 281 11.52 -35.40 -1.57
N PHE A 282 12.45 -34.45 -1.34
CA PHE A 282 12.98 -33.59 -2.41
C PHE A 282 13.50 -34.40 -3.61
N HIS A 283 14.06 -35.60 -3.35
CA HIS A 283 14.55 -36.52 -4.38
C HIS A 283 13.44 -37.12 -5.29
N LEU A 284 12.16 -37.01 -4.92
CA LEU A 284 11.02 -37.53 -5.69
C LEU A 284 10.35 -36.45 -6.57
N LEU A 285 10.63 -35.16 -6.35
CA LEU A 285 10.14 -34.07 -7.19
C LEU A 285 10.67 -34.24 -8.63
N GLY A 286 9.77 -34.31 -9.60
CA GLY A 286 10.10 -34.55 -11.02
C GLY A 286 10.36 -36.02 -11.38
N LYS A 287 10.35 -36.94 -10.40
CA LYS A 287 10.40 -38.41 -10.61
C LYS A 287 9.05 -39.10 -10.37
N MET A 288 8.19 -38.49 -9.56
CA MET A 288 6.84 -38.95 -9.24
C MET A 288 5.81 -37.86 -9.60
N ARG A 289 4.57 -38.23 -9.95
CA ARG A 289 3.55 -37.23 -10.31
C ARG A 289 3.21 -36.39 -9.08
N ASP A 290 3.00 -35.09 -9.30
CA ASP A 290 2.69 -34.13 -8.22
C ASP A 290 1.47 -34.55 -7.35
N TRP A 291 0.54 -35.35 -7.89
CA TRP A 291 -0.62 -35.88 -7.14
C TRP A 291 -0.31 -37.17 -6.36
N GLU A 292 0.56 -38.04 -6.88
CA GLU A 292 1.04 -39.25 -6.18
C GLU A 292 1.92 -38.84 -5.01
N LEU A 293 2.80 -37.86 -5.24
CA LEU A 293 3.64 -37.29 -4.21
C LEU A 293 2.81 -36.55 -3.15
N ALA A 294 1.70 -35.90 -3.54
CA ALA A 294 0.76 -35.29 -2.60
C ALA A 294 0.09 -36.33 -1.69
N LYS A 295 -0.34 -37.46 -2.26
CA LYS A 295 -0.94 -38.57 -1.52
C LYS A 295 0.06 -39.25 -0.57
N LEU A 296 1.30 -39.43 -1.02
CA LEU A 296 2.37 -40.06 -0.22
C LEU A 296 2.86 -39.17 0.92
N SER A 297 3.01 -37.86 0.67
CA SER A 297 3.55 -36.90 1.66
C SER A 297 2.49 -36.26 2.57
N GLY A 298 1.20 -36.49 2.30
CA GLY A 298 0.10 -35.81 2.99
C GLY A 298 0.02 -34.29 2.74
N ARG A 299 0.77 -33.77 1.76
CA ARG A 299 0.80 -32.35 1.40
C ARG A 299 -0.19 -32.04 0.29
N THR A 300 -0.59 -30.77 0.18
CA THR A 300 -1.45 -30.33 -0.91
C THR A 300 -0.69 -30.34 -2.25
N ILE A 301 -1.38 -30.70 -3.34
CA ILE A 301 -0.83 -30.68 -4.71
C ILE A 301 -0.28 -29.28 -5.06
N GLN A 302 -0.92 -28.21 -4.57
CA GLN A 302 -0.48 -26.82 -4.75
C GLN A 302 0.88 -26.55 -4.10
N SER A 303 1.14 -27.17 -2.94
CA SER A 303 2.42 -27.05 -2.23
C SER A 303 3.56 -27.69 -3.02
N ILE A 304 3.33 -28.89 -3.55
CA ILE A 304 4.33 -29.64 -4.35
C ILE A 304 4.59 -28.93 -5.69
N ARG A 305 3.54 -28.47 -6.38
CA ARG A 305 3.68 -27.65 -7.60
C ARG A 305 4.49 -26.39 -7.36
N GLY A 306 4.26 -25.73 -6.22
CA GLY A 306 5.02 -24.54 -5.82
C GLY A 306 6.48 -24.85 -5.54
N GLU A 307 6.76 -25.93 -4.80
CA GLU A 307 8.13 -26.37 -4.50
C GLU A 307 8.88 -26.78 -5.76
N ARG A 308 8.21 -27.48 -6.67
CA ARG A 308 8.73 -27.83 -7.99
C ARG A 308 9.07 -26.58 -8.81
N ALA A 309 8.17 -25.59 -8.88
CA ALA A 309 8.36 -24.36 -9.63
C ALA A 309 9.48 -23.47 -9.08
N ILE A 310 9.62 -23.40 -7.74
CA ILE A 310 10.69 -22.66 -7.08
C ILE A 310 12.06 -23.27 -7.38
N ASN A 311 12.15 -24.60 -7.45
CA ASN A 311 13.40 -25.31 -7.72
C ASN A 311 13.64 -25.54 -9.23
N GLY A 312 12.83 -24.95 -10.10
CA GLY A 312 13.00 -25.08 -11.57
C GLY A 312 12.83 -26.50 -12.11
N ILE A 313 12.23 -27.41 -11.35
CA ILE A 313 12.06 -28.82 -11.74
C ILE A 313 10.86 -28.92 -12.70
N PRO A 314 10.99 -29.51 -13.90
CA PRO A 314 9.86 -29.70 -14.80
C PRO A 314 8.77 -30.62 -14.21
N SER A 315 7.50 -30.32 -14.46
CA SER A 315 6.41 -31.21 -14.04
C SER A 315 6.40 -32.44 -14.94
N LEU A 316 6.17 -33.61 -14.35
CA LEU A 316 5.68 -34.77 -15.09
C LEU A 316 4.22 -34.52 -15.49
N THR A 317 3.99 -33.60 -16.43
CA THR A 317 2.67 -33.43 -17.05
C THR A 317 2.36 -34.67 -17.89
N HIS A 318 1.07 -34.88 -18.17
CA HIS A 318 0.65 -35.98 -19.05
C HIS A 318 1.30 -35.92 -20.45
N GLN A 319 1.75 -34.74 -20.88
CA GLN A 319 2.44 -34.50 -22.16
C GLN A 319 3.95 -34.79 -22.09
N MET A 320 4.57 -34.74 -20.90
CA MET A 320 6.01 -34.93 -20.65
C MET A 320 6.31 -36.27 -19.99
N ARG A 321 5.44 -37.28 -20.16
CA ARG A 321 5.79 -38.65 -19.78
C ARG A 321 6.87 -39.16 -20.74
N ILE A 322 8.12 -39.16 -20.27
CA ILE A 322 9.27 -39.75 -20.96
C ILE A 322 8.91 -41.20 -21.33
N TRP A 323 9.12 -41.56 -22.59
CA TRP A 323 8.87 -42.92 -23.07
C TRP A 323 9.92 -43.86 -22.49
N ARG A 324 9.47 -44.87 -21.76
CA ARG A 324 10.38 -45.88 -21.20
C ARG A 324 10.73 -46.94 -22.27
N PRO A 325 11.90 -47.60 -22.18
CA PRO A 325 12.33 -48.63 -23.13
C PRO A 325 11.31 -49.75 -23.41
N ASP A 326 10.60 -50.18 -22.38
CA ASP A 326 9.52 -51.17 -22.41
C ASP A 326 8.27 -50.67 -23.15
N GLU A 327 7.97 -49.37 -23.07
CA GLU A 327 6.80 -48.77 -23.75
C GLU A 327 6.99 -48.69 -25.26
N TYR A 328 8.23 -48.57 -25.76
CA TYR A 328 8.50 -48.56 -27.20
C TYR A 328 8.14 -49.88 -27.87
N LYS A 329 8.31 -51.01 -27.16
CA LYS A 329 8.00 -52.36 -27.67
C LYS A 329 6.52 -52.55 -27.97
N LEU A 330 5.64 -51.74 -27.37
CA LEU A 330 4.19 -51.83 -27.55
C LEU A 330 3.68 -50.96 -28.72
N LEU A 331 4.50 -50.04 -29.24
CA LEU A 331 4.11 -49.20 -30.38
C LEU A 331 4.05 -50.02 -31.67
N GLY A 332 2.91 -50.00 -32.37
CA GLY A 332 2.71 -50.74 -33.62
C GLY A 332 2.33 -52.22 -33.46
N THR A 333 2.29 -52.75 -32.23
CA THR A 333 1.91 -54.16 -31.95
C THR A 333 0.40 -54.38 -31.83
N MET A 334 -0.35 -53.31 -31.57
CA MET A 334 -1.80 -53.30 -31.43
C MET A 334 -2.34 -51.90 -31.79
N PRO A 335 -3.66 -51.71 -31.94
CA PRO A 335 -4.23 -50.41 -32.28
C PRO A 335 -3.83 -49.31 -31.28
N ASP A 336 -3.56 -48.10 -31.77
CA ASP A 336 -3.11 -46.97 -30.96
C ASP A 336 -4.04 -46.65 -29.78
N SER A 337 -5.34 -46.98 -29.88
CA SER A 337 -6.32 -46.86 -28.79
C SER A 337 -6.13 -47.86 -27.67
N GLU A 338 -5.75 -49.09 -28.00
CA GLU A 338 -5.49 -50.15 -27.02
C GLU A 338 -4.14 -49.93 -26.35
N THR A 339 -3.11 -49.56 -27.13
CA THR A 339 -1.80 -49.13 -26.63
C THR A 339 -1.93 -47.94 -25.68
N ALA A 340 -2.76 -46.95 -26.02
CA ALA A 340 -3.04 -45.81 -25.16
C ALA A 340 -3.69 -46.22 -23.83
N ARG A 341 -4.66 -47.14 -23.86
CA ARG A 341 -5.34 -47.65 -22.66
C ARG A 341 -4.38 -48.40 -21.75
N ARG A 342 -3.60 -49.35 -22.30
CA ARG A 342 -2.62 -50.15 -21.54
C ARG A 342 -1.51 -49.30 -20.95
N LEU A 343 -1.04 -48.32 -21.71
CA LEU A 343 0.01 -47.43 -21.22
C LEU A 343 -0.55 -46.34 -20.30
N GLY A 344 -1.86 -46.07 -20.26
CA GLY A 344 -2.41 -44.90 -19.56
C GLY A 344 -1.90 -43.58 -20.15
N ARG A 345 -1.84 -43.51 -21.49
CA ARG A 345 -1.46 -42.35 -22.30
C ARG A 345 -2.64 -41.92 -23.18
N THR A 346 -2.58 -40.74 -23.78
CA THR A 346 -3.57 -40.34 -24.80
C THR A 346 -3.27 -41.01 -26.14
N LYS A 347 -4.33 -41.36 -26.89
CA LYS A 347 -4.21 -41.90 -28.28
C LYS A 347 -3.36 -40.99 -29.18
N LEU A 348 -3.49 -39.68 -29.00
CA LEU A 348 -2.69 -38.69 -29.73
C LEU A 348 -1.20 -38.79 -29.40
N ALA A 349 -0.83 -38.98 -28.13
CA ALA A 349 0.57 -39.14 -27.74
C ALA A 349 1.20 -40.41 -28.32
N VAL A 350 0.45 -41.52 -28.34
CA VAL A 350 0.86 -42.79 -28.98
C VAL A 350 1.04 -42.60 -30.49
N SER A 351 0.07 -41.97 -31.17
CA SER A 351 0.13 -41.74 -32.61
C SER A 351 1.29 -40.80 -33.02
N ILE A 352 1.56 -39.75 -32.25
CA ILE A 352 2.68 -38.84 -32.51
C ILE A 352 4.01 -39.58 -32.34
N ARG A 353 4.15 -40.36 -31.25
CA ARG A 353 5.39 -41.09 -31.00
C ARG A 353 5.64 -42.19 -32.03
N ARG A 354 4.61 -42.94 -32.42
CA ARG A 354 4.68 -43.94 -33.50
C ARG A 354 5.22 -43.32 -34.80
N LYS A 355 4.67 -42.16 -35.20
CA LYS A 355 5.13 -41.42 -36.39
C LYS A 355 6.58 -40.92 -36.25
N GLN A 356 6.98 -40.41 -35.09
CA GLN A 356 8.35 -39.97 -34.83
C GLN A 356 9.39 -41.10 -34.93
N LEU A 357 8.99 -42.35 -34.67
CA LEU A 357 9.85 -43.53 -34.74
C LEU A 357 9.71 -44.30 -36.07
N GLY A 358 8.95 -43.78 -37.04
CA GLY A 358 8.75 -44.43 -38.34
C GLY A 358 7.97 -45.75 -38.30
N ILE A 359 7.34 -46.09 -37.17
CA ILE A 359 6.61 -47.37 -37.02
C ILE A 359 5.27 -47.27 -37.77
N GLU A 360 4.92 -48.23 -38.62
CA GLU A 360 3.62 -48.22 -39.31
C GLU A 360 2.44 -48.44 -38.34
N ARG A 361 1.25 -47.99 -38.75
CA ARG A 361 0.02 -48.22 -37.98
C ARG A 361 -0.25 -49.73 -37.94
N PHE A 362 -0.66 -50.25 -36.79
CA PHE A 362 -1.10 -51.64 -36.69
C PHE A 362 -2.31 -51.84 -37.63
N ARG A 363 -2.16 -52.73 -38.61
CA ARG A 363 -3.23 -53.14 -39.52
C ARG A 363 -3.70 -54.51 -39.08
N ILE A 364 -4.97 -54.60 -38.72
CA ILE A 364 -5.64 -55.89 -38.56
C ILE A 364 -5.75 -56.46 -39.99
N ARG A 365 -5.09 -57.58 -40.28
CA ARG A 365 -5.36 -58.32 -41.52
C ARG A 365 -6.83 -58.77 -41.47
N PRO A 366 -7.58 -58.65 -42.58
CA PRO A 366 -8.99 -59.01 -42.61
C PRO A 366 -9.24 -60.47 -42.20
#